data_AF-A0A2E2VAW7-F1
#
_entry.id   AF-A0A2E2VAW7-F1
#
_cell.length_a   1.000
_cell.length_b   1.000
_cell.length_c   1.000
_cell.angle_alpha   90.00
_cell.angle_beta   90.00
_cell.angle_gamma   90.00
#
_symmetry.space_group_name_H-M   'P 1'
#
loop_
_entity.id
_entity.type
_entity.pdbx_description
1 polymer ?
#
loop_
_entity_poly.entity_id
_entity_poly.type
_entity_poly.pdbx_seq_one_letter_code
_entity_poly.pdbx_strand_id
1 'polypeptide(L)'
;MIKNENYGMIDFIFYTFFIIISCSIFLLSVGIKNEINETQLDIRKLNSSFFAHSDEVKSLQSSRNYFTSYEYIQKTLKKRMVSVTPETLLISISE
;
A
#
# COMPACT_ATOMS: atom_id res chain seq x y z
N MET A 1 -1.01 49.31 -57.95
CA MET A 1 -1.68 49.02 -56.67
C MET A 1 -1.67 47.51 -56.49
N ILE A 2 -0.58 46.97 -55.93
CA ILE A 2 -0.41 45.52 -55.74
C ILE A 2 -1.24 45.15 -54.53
N LYS A 3 -2.37 44.48 -54.77
CA LYS A 3 -3.31 44.07 -53.73
C LYS A 3 -2.69 42.86 -53.03
N ASN A 4 -2.32 43.05 -51.77
CA ASN A 4 -1.71 42.07 -50.89
C ASN A 4 -2.71 40.95 -50.53
N GLU A 5 -2.90 39.97 -51.41
CA GLU A 5 -3.81 38.82 -51.19
C GLU A 5 -3.33 37.86 -50.09
N ASN A 6 -2.04 37.90 -49.72
CA ASN A 6 -1.46 36.95 -48.77
C ASN A 6 -1.83 37.18 -47.29
N TYR A 7 -2.30 38.36 -46.90
CA TYR A 7 -2.56 38.67 -45.49
C TYR A 7 -3.75 37.86 -44.94
N GLY A 8 -4.82 37.72 -45.72
CA GLY A 8 -6.01 36.98 -45.29
C GLY A 8 -5.77 35.47 -45.09
N MET A 9 -4.86 34.88 -45.88
CA MET A 9 -4.50 33.46 -45.72
C MET A 9 -3.62 33.25 -44.48
N ILE A 10 -2.67 34.16 -44.24
CA ILE A 10 -1.82 34.13 -43.04
C ILE A 10 -2.65 34.29 -41.78
N ASP A 11 -3.57 35.27 -41.75
CA ASP A 11 -4.46 35.49 -40.60
C ASP A 11 -5.34 34.26 -40.32
N PHE A 12 -5.91 33.65 -41.36
CA PHE A 12 -6.69 32.40 -41.23
C PHE A 12 -5.86 31.26 -40.62
N ILE A 13 -4.61 31.09 -41.08
CA ILE A 13 -3.70 30.07 -40.54
C ILE A 13 -3.42 30.34 -39.05
N PHE A 14 -3.11 31.59 -38.68
CA PHE A 14 -2.84 31.97 -37.29
C PHE A 14 -4.05 31.70 -36.37
N TYR A 15 -5.25 32.11 -36.78
CA TYR A 15 -6.46 31.85 -35.98
C TYR A 15 -6.74 30.36 -35.83
N THR A 16 -6.56 29.58 -36.89
CA THR A 16 -6.77 28.12 -36.85
C THR A 16 -5.77 27.45 -35.92
N PHE A 17 -4.48 27.81 -36.00
CA PHE A 17 -3.46 27.31 -35.07
C PHE A 17 -3.74 27.72 -33.63
N PHE A 18 -4.17 28.96 -33.39
CA PHE A 18 -4.52 29.43 -32.06
C PHE A 18 -5.67 28.61 -31.44
N ILE A 19 -6.71 28.31 -32.23
CA ILE A 19 -7.83 27.46 -31.79
C ILE A 19 -7.33 26.03 -31.49
N ILE A 20 -6.53 25.44 -32.38
CA ILE A 20 -5.99 24.09 -32.17
C ILE A 20 -5.14 24.02 -30.90
N ILE A 21 -4.27 25.00 -30.68
CA ILE A 21 -3.39 25.06 -29.49
C ILE A 21 -4.23 25.24 -28.23
N SER A 22 -5.18 26.17 -28.22
CA SER A 22 -6.04 26.41 -27.05
C SER A 22 -6.89 25.18 -26.70
N CYS A 23 -7.49 24.51 -27.69
CA CYS A 23 -8.20 23.25 -27.48
C CYS A 23 -7.27 22.14 -26.98
N SER A 24 -6.06 22.01 -27.52
CA SER A 24 -5.08 21.01 -27.09
C SER A 24 -4.68 21.20 -25.63
N ILE A 25 -4.39 22.45 -25.23
CA ILE A 25 -4.04 22.78 -23.84
C ILE A 25 -5.20 22.48 -22.91
N PHE A 26 -6.43 22.82 -23.31
CA PHE A 26 -7.63 22.52 -22.51
C PHE A 26 -7.80 21.02 -22.30
N LEU A 27 -7.72 20.22 -23.37
CA LEU A 27 -7.83 18.77 -23.28
C LEU A 27 -6.71 18.15 -22.43
N LEU A 28 -5.47 18.62 -22.57
CA LEU A 28 -4.36 18.18 -21.74
C LEU A 28 -4.60 18.50 -20.26
N SER A 29 -5.10 19.70 -19.94
CA SER A 29 -5.39 20.09 -18.56
C SER A 29 -6.45 19.19 -17.92
N VAL A 30 -7.50 18.84 -18.68
CA VAL A 30 -8.55 17.90 -18.23
C VAL A 30 -7.97 16.50 -18.05
N GLY A 31 -7.15 16.02 -19.00
CA GLY A 31 -6.50 14.71 -18.95
C GLY A 31 -5.62 14.56 -17.71
N ILE A 32 -4.74 15.53 -17.46
CA ILE A 32 -3.85 15.53 -16.28
C ILE A 32 -4.67 15.54 -14.98
N LYS A 33 -5.73 16.35 -14.90
CA LYS A 33 -6.61 16.37 -13.73
C LYS A 33 -7.28 15.01 -13.49
N ASN A 34 -7.72 14.33 -14.55
CA ASN A 34 -8.33 13.02 -14.42
C ASN A 34 -7.33 11.97 -13.92
N GLU A 35 -6.14 11.93 -14.51
CA GLU A 35 -5.09 10.98 -14.13
C GLU A 35 -4.62 11.18 -12.69
N ILE A 36 -4.50 12.43 -12.23
CA ILE A 36 -4.21 12.73 -10.82
C ILE A 36 -5.32 12.20 -9.92
N ASN A 37 -6.58 12.39 -10.28
CA ASN A 37 -7.71 11.95 -9.46
C ASN A 37 -7.80 10.42 -9.38
N GLU A 38 -7.59 9.72 -10.50
CA GLU A 38 -7.51 8.26 -10.53
C GLU A 38 -6.36 7.74 -9.67
N THR A 39 -5.18 8.31 -9.81
CA THR A 39 -4.01 7.95 -9.01
C THR A 39 -4.25 8.17 -7.51
N GLN A 40 -4.90 9.28 -7.13
CA GLN A 40 -5.27 9.54 -5.73
C GLN A 40 -6.28 8.53 -5.19
N LEU A 41 -7.25 8.11 -6.00
CA LEU A 41 -8.21 7.07 -5.62
C LEU A 41 -7.50 5.73 -5.39
N ASP A 42 -6.56 5.37 -6.26
CA ASP A 42 -5.80 4.13 -6.12
C ASP A 42 -4.88 4.14 -4.91
N ILE A 43 -4.22 5.27 -4.61
CA ILE A 43 -3.46 5.45 -3.37
C ILE A 43 -4.36 5.27 -2.14
N ARG A 44 -5.57 5.84 -2.15
CA ARG A 44 -6.51 5.69 -1.02
C ARG A 44 -6.94 4.24 -0.84
N LYS A 45 -7.28 3.54 -1.92
CA LYS A 45 -7.62 2.12 -1.87
C LYS A 45 -6.45 1.30 -1.32
N LEU A 46 -5.25 1.51 -1.86
CA LEU A 46 -4.05 0.80 -1.42
C LEU A 46 -3.77 1.01 0.07
N ASN A 47 -3.89 2.26 0.55
CA ASN A 47 -3.67 2.58 1.95
C ASN A 47 -4.73 1.93 2.85
N SER A 48 -6.01 1.91 2.42
CA SER A 48 -7.07 1.23 3.17
C SER A 48 -6.82 -0.29 3.27
N SER A 49 -6.39 -0.93 2.18
CA SER A 49 -6.02 -2.35 2.18
C SER A 49 -4.80 -2.61 3.05
N PHE A 50 -3.81 -1.73 3.03
CA PHE A 50 -2.62 -1.84 3.87
C PHE A 50 -2.99 -1.82 5.37
N PHE A 51 -3.84 -0.89 5.80
CA PHE A 51 -4.30 -0.85 7.20
C PHE A 51 -5.07 -2.13 7.58
N ALA A 52 -5.98 -2.58 6.72
CA ALA A 52 -6.73 -3.81 6.96
C ALA A 52 -5.81 -5.03 7.15
N HIS A 53 -4.84 -5.21 6.25
CA HIS A 53 -3.86 -6.31 6.36
C HIS A 53 -2.92 -6.14 7.54
N SER A 54 -2.53 -4.91 7.89
CA SER A 54 -1.71 -4.64 9.08
C SER A 54 -2.43 -5.07 10.36
N ASP A 55 -3.72 -4.74 10.47
CA ASP A 55 -4.52 -5.09 11.64
C ASP A 55 -4.81 -6.58 11.72
N GLU A 56 -5.00 -7.25 10.57
CA GLU A 56 -5.06 -8.72 10.51
C GLU A 56 -3.76 -9.37 11.01
N VAL A 57 -2.60 -8.88 10.55
CA VAL A 57 -1.29 -9.39 11.00
C VAL A 57 -1.12 -9.18 12.50
N LYS A 58 -1.50 -8.02 13.05
CA LYS A 58 -1.46 -7.76 14.50
C LYS A 58 -2.38 -8.73 15.26
N SER A 59 -3.59 -8.98 14.75
CA SER A 59 -4.53 -9.94 15.34
C SER A 59 -3.94 -11.36 15.38
N LEU A 60 -3.34 -11.80 14.28
CA LEU A 60 -2.66 -13.10 14.18
C LEU A 60 -1.46 -13.20 15.12
N GLN A 61 -0.65 -12.13 15.21
CA GLN A 61 0.48 -12.07 16.14
C GLN A 61 0.02 -12.12 17.60
N SER A 62 -1.03 -11.37 17.95
CA SER A 62 -1.63 -11.39 19.29
C SER A 62 -2.15 -12.79 19.64
N SER A 63 -2.87 -13.43 18.72
CA SER A 63 -3.38 -14.80 18.88
C SER A 63 -2.25 -15.81 19.08
N ARG A 64 -1.19 -15.71 18.27
CA ARG A 64 0.01 -16.53 18.42
C ARG A 64 0.64 -16.34 19.80
N ASN A 65 0.84 -15.10 20.22
CA ASN A 65 1.45 -14.77 21.52
C ASN A 65 0.61 -15.34 22.67
N TYR A 66 -0.72 -15.28 22.57
CA TYR A 66 -1.63 -15.91 23.52
C TYR A 66 -1.41 -17.43 23.59
N PHE A 67 -1.37 -18.13 22.47
CA PHE A 67 -1.18 -19.59 22.45
C PHE A 67 0.20 -20.03 22.91
N THR A 68 1.23 -19.20 22.75
CA THR A 68 2.58 -19.47 23.26
C THR A 68 2.79 -18.98 24.71
N SER A 69 1.79 -18.30 25.29
CA SER A 69 1.92 -17.78 26.66
C SER A 69 1.98 -18.91 27.68
N TYR A 70 2.75 -18.69 28.75
CA TYR A 70 2.83 -19.62 29.86
C TYR A 70 1.45 -19.93 30.44
N GLU A 71 0.56 -18.93 30.55
CA GLU A 71 -0.79 -19.13 31.07
C GLU A 71 -1.61 -20.10 30.23
N TYR A 72 -1.59 -19.95 28.89
CA TYR A 72 -2.30 -20.87 28.00
C TYR A 72 -1.70 -22.29 28.05
N ILE A 73 -0.37 -22.39 28.00
CA ILE A 73 0.34 -23.67 28.07
C ILE A 73 0.06 -24.37 29.39
N GLN A 74 0.18 -23.67 30.52
CA GLN A 74 -0.10 -24.20 31.84
C GLN A 74 -1.57 -24.62 31.95
N LYS A 75 -2.53 -23.77 31.55
CA LYS A 75 -3.96 -24.13 31.59
C LYS A 75 -4.26 -25.39 30.77
N THR A 76 -3.62 -25.55 29.63
CA THR A 76 -3.84 -26.68 28.71
C THR A 76 -3.12 -27.96 29.16
N LEU A 77 -1.88 -27.84 29.64
CA LEU A 77 -1.01 -28.97 29.94
C LEU A 77 -0.96 -29.34 31.43
N LYS A 78 -1.45 -28.52 32.35
CA LYS A 78 -1.39 -28.78 33.82
C LYS A 78 -1.98 -30.13 34.24
N LYS A 79 -2.98 -30.65 33.53
CA LYS A 79 -3.55 -31.99 33.79
C LYS A 79 -2.77 -33.14 33.14
N ARG A 80 -1.85 -32.84 32.22
CA ARG A 80 -1.07 -33.82 31.44
C ARG A 80 0.43 -33.76 31.71
N MET A 81 0.91 -32.73 32.39
CA MET A 81 2.31 -32.57 32.78
C MET A 81 2.62 -33.46 33.99
N VAL A 82 3.50 -34.43 33.79
CA VAL A 82 4.09 -35.24 34.85
C VAL A 82 5.39 -34.54 35.28
N SER A 83 5.54 -34.27 36.58
CA SER A 83 6.80 -33.76 37.13
C SER A 83 7.86 -34.84 37.02
N VAL A 84 8.80 -34.68 36.10
CA VAL A 84 9.97 -35.55 36.00
C VAL A 84 11.08 -34.89 36.81
N THR A 85 11.31 -35.37 38.03
CA THR A 85 12.55 -35.06 38.74
C THR A 85 13.70 -35.73 37.98
N PRO A 86 14.72 -34.98 37.52
CA PRO A 86 15.91 -35.61 36.98
C PRO A 86 16.51 -36.45 38.11
N GLU A 87 16.68 -37.75 37.87
CA GLU A 87 17.46 -38.58 38.78
C GLU A 87 18.83 -37.94 38.90
N THR A 88 19.15 -37.45 40.09
CA THR A 88 20.48 -36.94 40.42
C THR A 88 21.47 -38.04 40.08
N LEU A 89 22.26 -37.84 39.02
CA LEU A 89 23.46 -38.62 38.74
C LEU A 89 24.35 -38.52 39.98
N LEU A 90 24.29 -39.51 40.85
CA LEU A 90 25.22 -39.71 41.95
C LEU A 90 26.57 -40.09 41.33
N ILE A 91 27.37 -39.08 41.01
CA ILE A 91 28.78 -39.29 40.65
C ILE A 91 29.50 -39.61 41.97
N SER A 92 29.70 -40.89 42.26
CA SER A 92 30.59 -41.31 43.35
C SER A 92 32.03 -41.02 42.92
N ILE A 93 32.63 -39.99 43.51
CA ILE A 93 34.07 -39.78 43.42
C ILE A 93 34.69 -40.71 44.47
N SER A 94 35.35 -41.78 44.02
CA SER A 94 36.17 -42.63 44.89
C SER A 94 37.48 -41.90 45.19
N GLU A 95 37.84 -41.82 46.48
CA GLU A 95 39.12 -41.30 46.99
C GLU A 95 40.35 -42.03 46.40
#